data_AF-A0A292REI6-F1
#
_entry.id   AF-A0A292REI6-F1
#
_cell.length_a   1.000
_cell.length_b   1.000
_cell.length_c   1.000
_cell.angle_alpha   90.00
_cell.angle_beta   90.00
_cell.angle_gamma   90.00
#
_symmetry.space_group_name_H-M   'P 1'
#
loop_
_entity.id
_entity.type
_entity.pdbx_description
1 polymer ?
#
loop_
_entity_poly.entity_id
_entity_poly.type
_entity_poly.pdbx_seq_one_letter_code
_entity_poly.pdbx_strand_id
1 'polypeptide(L)'
;MGFLMFLSRKINLQNQENDITYQLTALNQKLNDLTKYASILQQDSISIADMADMPASIFGQGLQQLSYINNQAAQMAGAGMSQAMGTGMFTADNQNMQIIAQQKMYENARKQLQKQLAAKLNEEEKSMTAKKTRLETQLTEIQQEEQACTQQIGNGIKNQISGFGLQG
;
A
#
# COMPACT_ATOMS: atom_id res chain seq x y z
N MET A 1 21.39 -17.79 37.36
CA MET A 1 19.98 -17.47 37.01
C MET A 1 19.85 -16.23 36.13
N GLY A 2 20.56 -15.12 36.38
CA GLY A 2 20.43 -13.89 35.57
C GLY A 2 20.90 -13.98 34.11
N PHE A 3 22.02 -14.65 33.84
CA PHE A 3 22.60 -14.74 32.49
C PHE A 3 21.69 -15.42 31.45
N LEU A 4 21.05 -16.53 31.82
CA LEU A 4 20.11 -17.26 30.95
C LEU A 4 18.84 -16.43 30.67
N MET A 5 18.39 -15.62 31.63
CA MET A 5 17.26 -14.70 31.44
C MET A 5 17.61 -13.59 30.43
N PHE A 6 18.82 -13.04 30.47
CA PHE A 6 19.28 -12.05 29.49
C PHE A 6 19.45 -12.66 28.09
N LEU A 7 19.99 -13.89 27.98
CA LEU A 7 20.04 -14.62 26.72
C LEU A 7 18.65 -14.88 26.13
N SER A 8 17.71 -15.33 26.95
CA SER A 8 16.31 -15.52 26.53
C SER A 8 15.67 -14.21 26.08
N ARG A 9 15.95 -13.09 26.76
CA ARG A 9 15.45 -11.77 26.34
C ARG A 9 16.05 -11.35 25.01
N LYS A 10 17.36 -11.53 24.81
CA LYS A 10 18.05 -11.25 23.54
C LYS A 10 17.45 -12.03 22.37
N ILE A 11 17.25 -13.34 22.53
CA ILE A 11 16.62 -14.18 21.49
C ILE A 11 15.21 -13.68 21.16
N ASN A 12 14.44 -13.28 22.18
CA ASN A 12 13.09 -12.75 21.97
C ASN A 12 13.13 -11.42 21.20
N LEU A 13 14.06 -10.51 21.53
CA LEU A 13 14.26 -9.24 20.82
C LEU A 13 14.67 -9.47 19.36
N GLN A 14 15.56 -10.43 19.09
CA GLN A 14 15.96 -10.78 17.72
C GLN A 14 14.80 -11.35 16.89
N ASN A 15 13.91 -12.16 17.50
CA ASN A 15 12.72 -12.63 16.82
C ASN A 15 11.75 -11.49 16.49
N GLN A 16 11.59 -10.52 17.41
CA GLN A 16 10.77 -9.33 17.17
C GLN A 16 11.37 -8.42 16.09
N GLU A 17 12.70 -8.26 16.07
CA GLU A 17 13.41 -7.52 15.02
C GLU A 17 13.16 -8.13 13.63
N ASN A 18 13.28 -9.46 13.52
CA ASN A 18 13.02 -10.18 12.27
C ASN A 18 11.57 -10.04 11.80
N ASP A 19 10.60 -10.13 12.72
CA ASP A 19 9.18 -9.97 12.40
C ASP A 19 8.88 -8.54 11.91
N ILE A 20 9.38 -7.52 12.61
CA ILE A 20 9.23 -6.11 12.19
C ILE A 20 9.90 -5.85 10.84
N THR A 21 11.09 -6.42 10.61
CA THR A 21 11.81 -6.30 9.34
C THR A 21 11.05 -6.96 8.19
N TYR A 22 10.42 -8.11 8.43
CA TYR A 22 9.55 -8.77 7.47
C TYR A 22 8.33 -7.90 7.15
N GLN A 23 7.66 -7.36 8.17
CA GLN A 23 6.52 -6.46 8.00
C GLN A 23 6.90 -5.19 7.23
N LEU A 24 8.06 -4.58 7.52
CA LEU A 24 8.60 -3.44 6.78
C LEU A 24 8.90 -3.77 5.32
N THR A 25 9.45 -4.95 5.05
CA THR A 25 9.73 -5.40 3.67
C THR A 25 8.43 -5.56 2.88
N ALA A 26 7.43 -6.21 3.47
CA ALA A 26 6.11 -6.36 2.84
C ALA A 26 5.42 -5.00 2.61
N LEU A 27 5.51 -4.08 3.57
CA LEU A 27 4.97 -2.71 3.43
C LEU A 27 5.66 -1.93 2.32
N ASN A 28 6.98 -2.02 2.20
CA ASN A 28 7.74 -1.35 1.15
C ASN A 28 7.41 -1.91 -0.25
N GLN A 29 7.20 -3.23 -0.37
CA GLN A 29 6.74 -3.84 -1.62
C GLN A 29 5.35 -3.31 -1.98
N LYS A 30 4.42 -3.31 -1.03
CA LYS A 30 3.06 -2.80 -1.26
C LYS A 30 3.03 -1.31 -1.62
N LEU A 31 3.89 -0.49 -1.01
CA LEU A 31 4.03 0.93 -1.35
C LEU A 31 4.54 1.13 -2.79
N ASN A 32 5.55 0.38 -3.20
CA ASN A 32 6.06 0.43 -4.57
C ASN A 32 4.99 0.02 -5.58
N ASP A 33 4.24 -1.04 -5.27
CA ASP A 33 3.18 -1.52 -6.14
C ASP A 33 2.03 -0.50 -6.23
N LEU A 34 1.64 0.14 -5.11
CA LEU A 34 0.64 1.21 -5.09
C LEU A 34 1.08 2.41 -5.93
N THR A 35 2.35 2.81 -5.83
CA THR A 35 2.90 3.93 -6.61
C THR A 35 2.84 3.64 -8.13
N LYS A 36 3.17 2.40 -8.51
CA LYS A 36 3.06 1.94 -9.91
C LYS A 36 1.61 1.93 -10.37
N TYR A 37 0.70 1.43 -9.54
CA TYR A 37 -0.73 1.40 -9.84
C TYR A 37 -1.34 2.81 -9.98
N ALA A 38 -0.97 3.74 -9.11
CA ALA A 38 -1.37 5.15 -9.20
C ALA A 38 -0.89 5.79 -10.51
N SER A 39 0.31 5.43 -10.98
CA SER A 39 0.87 5.91 -12.25
C SER A 39 0.07 5.39 -13.46
N ILE A 40 -0.36 4.12 -13.43
CA ILE A 40 -1.18 3.50 -14.47
C ILE A 40 -2.60 4.08 -14.51
N LEU A 41 -3.19 4.36 -13.34
CA LEU A 41 -4.51 4.99 -13.25
C LEU A 41 -4.58 6.42 -13.79
N GLN A 42 -3.46 7.14 -13.80
CA GLN A 42 -3.38 8.50 -14.33
C GLN A 42 -3.35 8.54 -15.87
N GLN A 43 -3.14 7.40 -16.54
CA GLN A 43 -3.18 7.33 -17.99
C GLN A 43 -4.65 7.28 -18.48
N ASP A 44 -4.99 8.18 -19.42
CA ASP A 44 -6.35 8.35 -19.97
C ASP A 44 -6.86 7.07 -20.68
N SER A 45 -5.95 6.23 -21.17
CA SER A 45 -6.22 4.94 -21.79
C SER A 45 -5.30 3.87 -21.22
N ILE A 46 -5.83 3.03 -20.32
CA ILE A 46 -5.12 1.87 -19.81
C ILE A 46 -5.03 0.85 -20.95
N SER A 47 -3.84 0.69 -21.52
CA SER A 47 -3.60 -0.32 -22.55
C SER A 47 -3.34 -1.68 -21.90
N ILE A 48 -3.56 -2.76 -22.64
CA ILE A 48 -3.21 -4.12 -22.20
C ILE A 48 -1.72 -4.23 -21.88
N ALA A 49 -0.88 -3.40 -22.53
CA ALA A 49 0.55 -3.27 -22.23
C ALA A 49 0.80 -2.70 -20.81
N ASP A 50 0.08 -1.66 -20.41
CA ASP A 50 0.19 -1.07 -19.07
C ASP A 50 -0.35 -2.03 -17.98
N MET A 51 -1.29 -2.90 -18.36
CA MET A 51 -1.76 -3.98 -17.49
C MET A 51 -0.75 -5.13 -17.36
N ALA A 52 0.06 -5.38 -18.38
CA ALA A 52 1.13 -6.38 -18.32
C ALA A 52 2.29 -5.93 -17.42
N ASP A 53 2.51 -4.61 -17.31
CA ASP A 53 3.51 -4.02 -16.41
C ASP A 53 3.03 -3.88 -14.95
N MET A 54 1.76 -4.20 -14.65
CA MET A 54 1.30 -4.24 -13.26
C MET A 54 1.98 -5.38 -12.48
N PRO A 55 2.50 -5.10 -11.28
CA PRO A 55 2.97 -6.15 -10.38
C PRO A 55 1.88 -7.20 -10.14
N ALA A 56 2.25 -8.48 -10.17
CA ALA A 56 1.30 -9.60 -10.00
C ALA A 56 0.50 -9.51 -8.68
N SER A 57 1.08 -8.92 -7.65
CA SER A 57 0.48 -8.62 -6.35
C SER A 57 -0.74 -7.70 -6.43
N ILE A 58 -0.74 -6.73 -7.35
CA ILE A 58 -1.82 -5.76 -7.54
C ILE A 58 -2.64 -6.05 -8.80
N PHE A 59 -2.13 -6.83 -9.76
CA PHE A 59 -2.82 -7.13 -11.01
C PHE A 59 -4.29 -7.56 -10.83
N GLY A 60 -4.57 -8.49 -9.91
CA GLY A 60 -5.93 -8.95 -9.64
C GLY A 60 -6.83 -7.87 -9.01
N GLN A 61 -6.30 -7.11 -8.06
CA GLN A 61 -7.03 -6.01 -7.41
C GLN A 61 -7.25 -4.84 -8.38
N GLY A 62 -6.24 -4.52 -9.19
CA GLY A 62 -6.29 -3.52 -10.24
C GLY A 62 -7.33 -3.86 -11.29
N LEU A 63 -7.39 -5.12 -11.76
CA LEU A 63 -8.43 -5.60 -12.66
C LEU A 63 -9.85 -5.42 -12.09
N GLN A 64 -10.06 -5.81 -10.84
CA GLN A 64 -11.36 -5.63 -10.18
C GLN A 64 -11.75 -4.15 -10.07
N GLN A 65 -10.82 -3.28 -9.68
CA GLN A 65 -11.06 -1.85 -9.57
C GLN A 65 -11.33 -1.19 -10.94
N LEU A 66 -10.62 -1.59 -11.99
CA LEU A 66 -10.86 -1.11 -13.34
C LEU A 66 -12.21 -1.57 -13.89
N SER A 67 -12.57 -2.84 -13.66
CA SER A 67 -13.88 -3.36 -14.00
C SER A 67 -14.98 -2.61 -13.25
N TYR A 68 -14.79 -2.35 -11.95
CA TYR A 68 -15.71 -1.54 -11.15
C TYR A 68 -15.86 -0.12 -11.70
N ILE A 69 -14.75 0.57 -12.02
CA ILE A 69 -14.77 1.91 -12.62
C ILE A 69 -15.53 1.89 -13.94
N ASN A 70 -15.25 0.95 -14.84
CA ASN A 70 -15.93 0.87 -16.14
C ASN A 70 -17.44 0.62 -15.98
N ASN A 71 -17.84 -0.32 -15.12
CA ASN A 71 -19.25 -0.60 -14.87
C ASN A 71 -19.97 0.59 -14.24
N GLN A 72 -19.35 1.25 -13.27
CA GLN A 72 -19.95 2.40 -12.60
C GLN A 72 -19.99 3.64 -13.52
N ALA A 73 -18.96 3.87 -14.32
CA ALA A 73 -18.96 4.92 -15.34
C ALA A 73 -20.07 4.69 -16.38
N ALA A 74 -20.25 3.44 -16.84
CA ALA A 74 -21.33 3.09 -17.76
C ALA A 74 -22.72 3.33 -17.15
N GLN A 75 -22.90 2.98 -15.87
CA GLN A 75 -24.15 3.23 -15.15
C GLN A 75 -24.43 4.74 -14.99
N MET A 76 -23.42 5.53 -14.60
CA MET A 76 -23.55 6.98 -14.46
C MET A 76 -23.84 7.67 -15.80
N ALA A 77 -23.17 7.24 -16.87
CA ALA A 77 -23.41 7.75 -18.22
C ALA A 77 -24.83 7.38 -18.71
N GLY A 78 -25.28 6.16 -18.46
CA GLY A 78 -26.64 5.72 -18.78
C GLY A 78 -27.72 6.53 -18.05
N ALA A 79 -27.53 6.78 -16.76
CA ALA A 79 -28.44 7.60 -15.97
C ALA A 79 -28.47 9.07 -16.45
N GLY A 80 -27.29 9.66 -16.69
CA GLY A 80 -27.18 11.04 -17.20
C GLY A 80 -27.80 11.20 -18.59
N MET A 81 -27.65 10.20 -19.46
CA MET A 81 -28.28 10.19 -20.77
C MET A 81 -29.80 10.01 -20.68
N SER A 82 -30.30 9.12 -19.83
CA SER A 82 -31.74 8.96 -19.59
C SER A 82 -32.38 10.25 -19.08
N GLN A 83 -31.69 10.97 -18.20
CA GLN A 83 -32.13 12.26 -17.69
C GLN A 83 -32.14 13.33 -18.79
N ALA A 84 -31.10 13.41 -19.61
CA ALA A 84 -31.01 14.38 -20.70
C ALA A 84 -32.02 14.12 -21.83
N MET A 85 -32.37 12.85 -22.07
CA MET A 85 -33.48 12.48 -22.96
C MET A 85 -34.83 12.90 -22.38
N GLY A 86 -35.04 12.72 -21.07
CA GLY A 86 -36.28 13.09 -20.38
C GLY A 86 -36.56 14.59 -20.34
N THR A 87 -35.52 15.43 -20.35
CA THR A 87 -35.64 16.91 -20.42
C THR A 87 -35.76 17.46 -21.85
N GLY A 88 -35.79 16.59 -22.87
CA GLY A 88 -35.92 17.01 -24.28
C GLY A 88 -34.64 17.62 -24.87
N MET A 89 -33.51 17.48 -24.18
CA MET A 89 -32.21 18.02 -24.60
C MET A 89 -31.63 17.27 -25.81
N PHE A 90 -32.07 16.03 -26.03
CA PHE A 90 -31.76 15.22 -27.20
C PHE A 90 -33.06 14.83 -27.91
N THR A 91 -33.24 15.31 -29.13
CA THR A 91 -34.36 14.90 -30.01
C THR A 91 -33.95 13.67 -30.83
N ALA A 92 -34.91 12.78 -31.10
CA ALA A 92 -34.69 11.46 -31.72
C ALA A 92 -34.03 11.48 -33.11
N ASP A 93 -33.92 12.66 -33.74
CA ASP A 93 -33.39 12.84 -35.09
C ASP A 93 -31.85 12.89 -35.17
N ASN A 94 -31.16 12.93 -34.02
CA ASN A 94 -29.71 13.11 -33.97
C ASN A 94 -29.00 11.98 -33.21
N GLN A 95 -29.14 10.76 -33.73
CA GLN A 95 -28.50 9.54 -33.19
C GLN A 95 -26.98 9.69 -33.03
N ASN A 96 -26.30 10.35 -33.97
CA ASN A 96 -24.86 10.62 -33.86
C ASN A 96 -24.53 11.55 -32.68
N MET A 97 -25.36 12.55 -32.43
CA MET A 97 -25.18 13.45 -31.28
C MET A 97 -25.44 12.74 -29.96
N GLN A 98 -26.38 11.79 -29.93
CA GLN A 98 -26.64 10.94 -28.77
C GLN A 98 -25.44 10.03 -28.45
N ILE A 99 -24.83 9.39 -29.46
CA ILE A 99 -23.64 8.53 -29.26
C ILE A 99 -22.45 9.35 -28.75
N ILE A 100 -22.18 10.51 -29.35
CA ILE A 100 -21.09 11.39 -28.92
C ILE A 100 -21.32 11.91 -27.50
N ALA A 101 -22.55 12.30 -27.16
CA ALA A 101 -22.89 12.74 -25.82
C ALA A 101 -22.74 11.61 -24.79
N GLN A 102 -23.14 10.38 -25.14
CA GLN A 102 -22.95 9.21 -24.30
C GLN A 102 -21.47 8.94 -24.04
N GLN A 103 -20.63 8.99 -25.08
CA GLN A 103 -19.18 8.81 -24.96
C GLN A 103 -18.56 9.88 -24.07
N LYS A 104 -18.90 11.15 -24.26
CA LYS A 104 -18.40 12.24 -23.40
C LYS A 104 -18.87 12.12 -21.95
N MET A 105 -20.13 11.71 -21.71
CA MET A 105 -20.62 11.45 -20.36
C MET A 105 -19.87 10.28 -19.70
N TYR A 106 -19.62 9.21 -20.45
CA TYR A 106 -18.82 8.08 -19.99
C TYR A 106 -17.37 8.47 -19.65
N GLU A 107 -16.71 9.22 -20.54
CA GLU A 107 -15.36 9.73 -20.29
C GLU A 107 -15.30 10.62 -19.04
N ASN A 108 -16.27 11.53 -18.88
CA ASN A 108 -16.35 12.38 -17.70
C ASN A 108 -16.60 11.58 -16.41
N ALA A 109 -17.51 10.61 -16.43
CA ALA A 109 -17.78 9.74 -15.29
C ALA A 109 -16.55 8.92 -14.93
N ARG A 110 -15.88 8.33 -15.92
CA ARG A 110 -14.63 7.57 -15.74
C ARG A 110 -13.52 8.44 -15.13
N LYS A 111 -13.32 9.66 -15.63
CA LYS A 111 -12.34 10.63 -15.07
C LYS A 111 -12.66 11.01 -13.63
N GLN A 112 -13.93 11.19 -13.28
CA GLN A 112 -14.33 11.47 -11.90
C GLN A 112 -14.03 10.28 -10.98
N LEU A 113 -14.36 9.06 -11.41
CA LEU A 113 -14.10 7.84 -10.64
C LEU A 113 -12.60 7.55 -10.50
N GLN A 114 -11.81 7.79 -11.54
CA GLN A 114 -10.35 7.73 -11.47
C GLN A 114 -9.79 8.71 -10.44
N LYS A 115 -10.29 9.96 -10.41
CA LYS A 115 -9.89 10.95 -9.39
C LYS A 115 -10.25 10.50 -7.98
N GLN A 116 -11.45 9.95 -7.77
CA GLN A 116 -11.85 9.42 -6.46
C GLN A 116 -10.97 8.25 -6.04
N LEU A 117 -10.62 7.36 -6.97
CA LEU A 117 -9.74 6.23 -6.68
C LEU A 117 -8.32 6.71 -6.37
N ALA A 118 -7.79 7.66 -7.13
CA ALA A 118 -6.48 8.27 -6.86
C ALA A 118 -6.42 8.95 -5.49
N ALA A 119 -7.50 9.61 -5.05
CA ALA A 119 -7.59 10.18 -3.72
C ALA A 119 -7.56 9.09 -2.62
N LYS A 120 -8.30 7.99 -2.81
CA LYS A 120 -8.27 6.83 -1.89
C LYS A 120 -6.89 6.17 -1.82
N LEU A 121 -6.22 6.02 -2.96
CA LEU A 121 -4.87 5.46 -3.01
C LEU A 121 -3.87 6.33 -2.26
N ASN A 122 -3.95 7.66 -2.42
CA ASN A 122 -3.10 8.61 -1.68
C ASN A 122 -3.36 8.54 -0.16
N GLU A 123 -4.61 8.38 0.26
CA GLU A 123 -4.95 8.17 1.67
C GLU A 123 -4.39 6.84 2.20
N GLU A 124 -4.48 5.76 1.42
CA GLU A 124 -3.89 4.46 1.76
C GLU A 124 -2.36 4.54 1.84
N GLU A 125 -1.70 5.25 0.90
CA GLU A 125 -0.26 5.52 0.93
C GLU A 125 0.17 6.29 2.18
N LYS A 126 -0.59 7.33 2.59
CA LYS A 126 -0.35 8.06 3.83
C LYS A 126 -0.48 7.16 5.06
N SER A 127 -1.53 6.33 5.10
CA SER A 127 -1.73 5.35 6.16
C SER A 127 -0.56 4.36 6.26
N MET A 128 -0.09 3.84 5.12
CA MET A 128 1.04 2.92 5.07
C MET A 128 2.35 3.58 5.46
N THR A 129 2.56 4.83 5.05
CA THR A 129 3.74 5.60 5.44
C THR A 129 3.78 5.83 6.95
N ALA A 130 2.65 6.19 7.56
CA ALA A 130 2.55 6.32 9.01
C ALA A 130 2.81 4.99 9.75
N LYS A 131 2.29 3.87 9.22
CA LYS A 131 2.58 2.52 9.76
C LYS A 131 4.06 2.17 9.63
N LYS A 132 4.69 2.49 8.49
CA LYS A 132 6.13 2.30 8.27
C LYS A 132 6.95 3.08 9.30
N THR A 133 6.68 4.36 9.49
CA THR A 133 7.38 5.18 10.50
C THR A 133 7.22 4.62 11.91
N ARG A 134 6.03 4.12 12.26
CA ARG A 134 5.79 3.49 13.56
C ARG A 134 6.63 2.22 13.74
N LEU A 135 6.68 1.36 12.72
CA LEU A 135 7.50 0.14 12.74
C LEU A 135 8.99 0.45 12.77
N GLU A 136 9.47 1.46 12.03
CA GLU A 136 10.87 1.92 12.07
C GLU A 136 11.26 2.45 13.45
N THR A 137 10.34 3.15 14.13
CA THR A 137 10.53 3.61 15.51
C THR A 137 10.65 2.42 16.46
N GLN A 138 9.73 1.46 16.38
CA GLN A 138 9.76 0.22 17.19
C GLN A 138 11.03 -0.60 16.94
N LEU A 139 11.47 -0.69 15.68
CA LEU A 139 12.71 -1.36 15.31
C LEU A 139 13.90 -0.71 16.00
N THR A 140 13.97 0.62 15.97
CA THR A 140 15.05 1.38 16.61
C THR A 140 15.07 1.17 18.12
N GLU A 141 13.90 1.16 18.77
CA GLU A 141 13.75 0.88 20.21
C GLU A 141 14.25 -0.54 20.56
N ILE A 142 13.85 -1.55 19.77
CA ILE A 142 14.27 -2.95 19.96
C ILE A 142 15.78 -3.10 19.76
N GLN A 143 16.37 -2.43 18.77
CA GLN A 143 17.82 -2.45 18.53
C GLN A 143 18.60 -1.81 19.69
N GLN A 144 18.08 -0.71 20.26
CA GLN A 144 18.67 -0.13 21.47
C GLN A 144 18.59 -1.09 22.66
N GLU A 145 17.46 -1.78 22.82
CA GLU A 145 17.29 -2.78 23.88
C GLU A 145 18.23 -3.99 23.69
N GLU A 146 18.40 -4.47 22.45
CA GLU A 146 19.30 -5.58 22.14
C GLU A 146 20.77 -5.20 22.41
N GLN A 147 21.17 -3.98 22.09
CA GLN A 147 22.51 -3.47 22.40
C GLN A 147 22.73 -3.39 23.91
N ALA A 148 21.77 -2.84 24.66
CA ALA A 148 21.85 -2.79 26.11
C ALA A 148 21.93 -4.20 26.73
N CYS A 149 21.13 -5.14 26.23
CA CYS A 149 21.14 -6.53 26.67
C CYS A 149 22.49 -7.20 26.36
N THR A 150 23.05 -6.96 25.17
CA THR A 150 24.37 -7.48 24.76
C THR A 150 25.50 -6.93 25.63
N GLN A 151 25.46 -5.65 25.99
CA GLN A 151 26.44 -5.06 26.91
C GLN A 151 26.33 -5.64 28.33
N GLN A 152 25.12 -5.86 28.83
CA GLN A 152 24.90 -6.49 30.14
C GLN A 152 25.37 -7.95 30.17
N ILE A 153 25.13 -8.71 29.11
CA ILE A 153 25.65 -10.07 28.92
C ILE A 153 27.19 -10.04 28.92
N GLY A 154 27.81 -9.14 28.15
CA GLY A 154 29.27 -9.00 28.08
C GLY A 154 29.92 -8.62 29.41
N ASN A 155 29.32 -7.69 30.16
CA ASN A 155 29.78 -7.29 31.49
C ASN A 155 29.59 -8.42 32.51
N GLY A 156 28.49 -9.17 32.43
CA GLY A 156 28.25 -10.35 33.25
C GLY A 156 29.29 -11.45 33.03
N ILE A 157 29.66 -11.71 31.78
CA ILE A 157 30.72 -12.68 31.42
C ILE A 157 32.08 -12.21 31.95
N LYS A 158 32.46 -10.94 31.72
CA LYS A 158 33.74 -10.39 32.23
C LYS A 158 33.84 -10.47 33.76
N ASN A 159 32.76 -10.16 34.47
CA ASN A 159 32.70 -10.22 35.93
C ASN A 159 32.78 -11.67 36.45
N GLN A 160 32.19 -12.63 35.73
CA GLN A 160 32.35 -14.05 36.08
C GLN A 160 33.80 -14.53 35.85
N ILE A 161 34.39 -14.23 34.69
CA ILE A 161 35.78 -14.64 34.37
C ILE A 161 36.78 -14.09 35.39
N SER A 162 36.65 -12.81 35.74
CA SER A 162 37.50 -12.17 36.76
C SER A 162 37.28 -12.74 38.18
N GLY A 163 36.05 -13.17 38.51
CA GLY A 163 35.74 -13.88 39.75
C GLY A 163 36.33 -15.30 39.84
N PHE A 164 36.65 -15.94 38.71
CA PHE A 164 37.31 -17.25 38.66
C PHE A 164 38.85 -17.15 38.61
N GLY A 165 39.43 -15.96 38.76
CA GLY A 165 40.89 -15.78 38.83
C GLY A 165 41.64 -16.03 37.53
N LEU A 166 40.94 -16.25 36.42
CA LEU A 166 41.52 -16.38 35.09
C LEU A 166 41.63 -14.97 34.49
N GLN A 167 42.65 -14.21 34.92
CA GLN A 167 43.08 -13.00 34.22
C GLN A 167 43.79 -13.42 32.94
N GLY A 168 43.22 -13.03 31.80
CA GLY A 168 43.96 -12.84 30.55
C GLY A 168 44.19 -11.35 30.36
#